data_AF-A0A4U8S6K2-F1
#
_entry.id   AF-A0A4U8S6K2-F1
#
_cell.length_a   1.000
_cell.length_b   1.000
_cell.length_c   1.000
_cell.angle_alpha   90.00
_cell.angle_beta   90.00
_cell.angle_gamma   90.00
#
_symmetry.space_group_name_H-M   'P 1'
#
loop_
_entity.id
_entity.type
_entity.pdbx_description
1 polymer ?
#
loop_
_entity_poly.entity_id
_entity_poly.type
_entity_poly.pdbx_seq_one_letter_code
_entity_poly.pdbx_strand_id
1 'polypeptide(L)'
;MQLQVFNHKDLGQVRVIGDNENPLFCLRDICEVLEIGNVSDVKNAINREFEGGVDLIYPIQDSLGRTQQATFITEPQLYFVLMRSDKPKAKPFRQWVVNEVLPSC
;
A
#
# COMPACT_ATOMS: atom_id res chain seq x y z
N MET A 1 1.41 -15.14 -9.92
CA MET A 1 0.94 -14.05 -9.05
C MET A 1 -0.49 -13.69 -9.44
N GLN A 2 -1.45 -13.93 -8.55
CA GLN A 2 -2.84 -13.53 -8.78
C GLN A 2 -3.06 -12.12 -8.21
N LEU A 3 -3.84 -11.30 -8.93
CA LEU A 3 -4.31 -10.01 -8.44
C LEU A 3 -5.56 -10.25 -7.60
N GLN A 4 -5.52 -9.86 -6.34
CA GLN A 4 -6.64 -9.88 -5.42
C GLN A 4 -6.99 -8.45 -5.01
N VAL A 5 -8.26 -8.17 -4.75
CA VAL A 5 -8.69 -6.88 -4.23
C VAL A 5 -8.95 -7.04 -2.74
N PHE A 6 -8.10 -6.42 -1.93
CA PHE A 6 -8.31 -6.33 -0.49
C PHE A 6 -9.30 -5.20 -0.22
N ASN A 7 -10.45 -5.53 0.37
CA ASN A 7 -11.47 -4.56 0.73
C ASN A 7 -11.52 -4.43 2.25
N HIS A 8 -11.04 -3.31 2.77
CA HIS A 8 -11.07 -3.01 4.19
C HIS A 8 -11.96 -1.79 4.42
N LYS A 9 -12.82 -1.82 5.46
CA LYS A 9 -13.75 -0.71 5.74
C LYS A 9 -13.03 0.63 5.87
N ASP A 10 -11.84 0.62 6.46
CA ASP A 10 -11.05 1.84 6.70
C ASP A 10 -10.00 2.14 5.61
N LEU A 11 -9.56 1.13 4.86
CA LEU A 11 -8.54 1.27 3.82
C LEU A 11 -9.11 1.26 2.41
N GLY A 12 -10.43 1.12 2.26
CA GLY A 12 -11.09 1.01 0.98
C GLY A 12 -10.68 -0.23 0.19
N GLN A 13 -10.70 -0.10 -1.12
CA GLN A 13 -10.29 -1.14 -2.05
C GLN A 13 -8.83 -0.93 -2.45
N VAL A 14 -7.97 -1.87 -2.08
CA VAL A 14 -6.55 -1.88 -2.46
C VAL A 14 -6.24 -3.15 -3.22
N ARG A 15 -5.61 -3.00 -4.39
CA ARG A 15 -5.11 -4.14 -5.15
C ARG A 15 -3.89 -4.73 -4.46
N VAL A 16 -3.93 -6.03 -4.25
CA VAL A 16 -2.86 -6.82 -3.64
C VAL A 16 -2.45 -7.91 -4.62
N ILE A 17 -1.16 -8.16 -4.74
CA ILE A 17 -0.60 -9.25 -5.52
C ILE A 17 0.29 -10.10 -4.62
N GLY A 18 0.38 -11.40 -4.89
CA GLY A 18 1.22 -12.31 -4.11
C GLY A 18 0.41 -13.35 -3.35
N ASP A 19 1.05 -13.95 -2.36
CA ASP A 19 0.51 -15.03 -1.54
C ASP A 19 0.27 -14.54 -0.11
N ASN A 20 -0.46 -15.31 0.71
CA ASN A 20 -0.85 -14.89 2.06
C ASN A 20 0.35 -14.62 3.00
N GLU A 21 1.51 -15.23 2.71
CA GLU A 21 2.75 -15.01 3.46
C GLU A 21 3.53 -13.79 2.99
N ASN A 22 3.37 -13.37 1.72
CA ASN A 22 4.09 -12.25 1.14
C ASN A 22 3.16 -11.39 0.26
N PRO A 23 2.18 -10.70 0.87
CA PRO A 23 1.29 -9.82 0.13
C PRO A 23 2.03 -8.53 -0.26
N LEU A 24 1.84 -8.10 -1.51
CA LEU A 24 2.32 -6.84 -2.05
C LEU A 24 1.14 -5.93 -2.37
N PHE A 25 1.17 -4.70 -1.90
CA PHE A 25 0.06 -3.76 -1.97
C PHE A 25 0.30 -2.68 -3.01
N CYS A 26 -0.73 -2.30 -3.76
CA CYS A 26 -0.60 -1.25 -4.77
C CYS A 26 -0.46 0.14 -4.12
N LEU A 27 0.69 0.79 -4.32
CA LEU A 27 0.98 2.10 -3.74
C LEU A 27 0.00 3.18 -4.21
N ARG A 28 -0.44 3.09 -5.48
CA ARG A 28 -1.37 4.07 -6.07
C ARG A 28 -2.71 4.06 -5.36
N ASP A 29 -3.28 2.87 -5.16
CA ASP A 29 -4.57 2.71 -4.47
C ASP A 29 -4.48 3.23 -3.04
N ILE A 30 -3.38 2.93 -2.33
CA ILE A 30 -3.15 3.45 -0.98
C ILE A 30 -3.07 4.98 -0.98
N CYS A 31 -2.34 5.58 -1.92
CA CYS A 31 -2.26 7.03 -2.03
C CYS A 31 -3.63 7.65 -2.35
N GLU A 32 -4.44 6.99 -3.18
CA GLU A 32 -5.80 7.44 -3.50
C GLU A 32 -6.72 7.39 -2.27
N VAL A 33 -6.70 6.27 -1.54
CA VAL A 33 -7.42 6.08 -0.28
C VAL A 33 -7.01 7.14 0.74
N LEU A 34 -5.71 7.39 0.88
CA LEU A 34 -5.17 8.37 1.83
C LEU A 34 -5.26 9.83 1.33
N GLU A 35 -5.76 10.05 0.11
CA GLU A 35 -5.82 11.38 -0.52
C GLU A 35 -4.45 12.07 -0.54
N ILE A 36 -3.42 11.28 -0.86
CA ILE A 36 -2.05 11.71 -1.09
C ILE A 36 -1.90 11.98 -2.59
N GLY A 37 -1.79 13.25 -2.97
CA GLY A 37 -1.66 13.64 -4.37
C GLY A 37 -0.33 13.21 -5.00
N ASN A 38 0.75 13.15 -4.22
CA ASN A 38 2.09 12.86 -4.72
C ASN A 38 2.55 11.44 -4.35
N VAL A 39 2.18 10.47 -5.19
CA VAL A 39 2.68 9.09 -5.12
C VAL A 39 4.22 9.04 -5.18
N SER A 40 4.84 9.91 -5.98
CA SER A 40 6.29 9.98 -6.13
C SER A 40 7.02 10.36 -4.83
N ASP A 41 6.45 11.26 -4.03
CA ASP A 41 7.03 11.66 -2.74
C ASP A 41 7.00 10.49 -1.74
N VAL A 42 5.90 9.74 -1.73
CA VAL A 42 5.79 8.52 -0.92
C VAL A 42 6.81 7.48 -1.36
N LYS A 43 6.92 7.24 -2.68
CA LYS A 43 7.94 6.33 -3.24
C LYS A 43 9.35 6.74 -2.82
N ASN A 44 9.68 8.03 -2.92
CA ASN A 44 10.99 8.56 -2.52
C ASN A 44 11.24 8.40 -1.01
N ALA A 45 10.22 8.60 -0.17
CA ALA A 45 10.33 8.40 1.27
C ALA A 45 10.64 6.94 1.62
N ILE A 46 9.94 5.98 0.97
CA ILE A 46 10.22 4.55 1.15
C ILE A 46 11.62 4.21 0.64
N ASN A 47 12.02 4.70 -0.53
CA ASN A 47 13.36 4.43 -1.07
C ASN A 47 14.48 4.94 -0.17
N ARG A 48 14.27 6.05 0.55
CA ARG A 48 15.23 6.58 1.53
C ARG A 48 15.30 5.73 2.80
N GLU A 49 14.17 5.22 3.26
CA GLU A 49 14.10 4.40 4.48
C GLU A 49 14.60 2.97 4.25
N PHE A 50 14.27 2.38 3.10
CA PHE A 50 14.54 0.97 2.76
C PHE A 50 15.64 0.81 1.69
N GLU A 51 16.52 1.80 1.53
CA GLU A 51 17.68 1.77 0.61
C GLU A 51 17.36 1.25 -0.81
N GLY A 52 16.28 1.74 -1.44
CA GLY A 52 15.85 1.31 -2.78
C GLY A 52 14.73 0.27 -2.81
N GLY A 53 14.00 0.06 -1.71
CA GLY A 53 12.98 -0.98 -1.61
C GLY A 53 11.76 -0.91 -2.56
N VAL A 54 11.60 0.11 -3.43
CA VAL A 54 10.40 0.29 -4.28
C VAL A 54 10.66 0.02 -5.77
N ASP A 55 11.16 -1.17 -6.07
CA ASP A 55 11.37 -1.65 -7.45
C ASP A 55 10.31 -2.66 -7.94
N LEU A 56 9.29 -2.91 -7.13
CA LEU A 56 8.20 -3.84 -7.45
C LEU A 56 7.19 -3.19 -8.39
N ILE A 57 7.55 -3.05 -9.67
CA ILE A 57 6.67 -2.53 -10.71
C ILE A 57 6.02 -3.69 -11.45
N TYR A 58 4.69 -3.78 -11.37
CA TYR A 58 3.95 -4.83 -12.05
C TYR A 58 2.91 -4.26 -13.03
N PRO A 59 2.74 -4.89 -14.20
CA PRO A 59 1.71 -4.52 -15.14
C PRO A 59 0.34 -4.88 -14.58
N ILE A 60 -0.50 -3.87 -14.37
CA ILE A 60 -1.91 -4.03 -14.04
C ILE A 60 -2.76 -3.71 -15.27
N GLN A 61 -3.79 -4.51 -15.49
CA GLN A 61 -4.77 -4.23 -16.53
C GLN A 61 -5.90 -3.39 -15.93
N ASP A 62 -6.11 -2.19 -16.46
CA ASP A 62 -7.26 -1.36 -16.08
C ASP A 62 -8.57 -1.97 -16.63
N SER A 63 -9.69 -1.55 -16.06
CA SER A 63 -11.06 -1.82 -16.49
C SER A 63 -11.32 -1.56 -17.99
N LEU A 64 -10.51 -0.70 -18.61
CA LEU A 64 -10.51 -0.38 -20.04
C LEU A 64 -9.56 -1.26 -20.88
N GLY A 65 -8.96 -2.31 -20.31
CA GLY A 65 -8.05 -3.23 -20.99
C GLY A 65 -6.63 -2.69 -21.20
N ARG A 66 -6.29 -1.53 -20.64
CA ARG A 66 -4.97 -0.90 -20.78
C ARG A 66 -4.00 -1.43 -19.73
N THR A 67 -2.79 -1.80 -20.15
CA THR A 67 -1.72 -2.18 -19.23
C THR A 67 -1.03 -0.93 -18.67
N GLN A 68 -1.13 -0.71 -17.37
CA GLN A 68 -0.40 0.33 -16.66
C GLN A 68 0.64 -0.29 -15.74
N GLN A 69 1.82 0.32 -15.66
CA GLN A 69 2.85 -0.08 -14.71
C GLN A 69 2.51 0.53 -13.36
N ALA A 70 2.08 -0.31 -12.41
CA ALA A 70 1.81 0.12 -11.04
C ALA A 70 2.94 -0.29 -10.12
N THR A 71 3.26 0.60 -9.19
CA THR A 71 4.21 0.36 -8.12
C THR A 71 3.51 -0.38 -6.99
N PHE A 72 4.11 -1.49 -6.56
CA PHE A 72 3.69 -2.26 -5.41
C PHE A 72 4.71 -2.09 -4.28
N ILE A 73 4.23 -2.26 -3.05
CA ILE A 73 5.03 -2.15 -1.83
C ILE A 73 4.76 -3.36 -0.93
N THR A 74 5.76 -3.74 -0.14
CA THR A 74 5.64 -4.83 0.84
C THR A 74 4.88 -4.37 2.08
N GLU A 75 4.49 -5.31 2.94
CA GLU A 75 3.81 -5.01 4.20
C GLU A 75 4.61 -4.06 5.14
N PRO A 76 5.93 -4.23 5.36
CA PRO A 76 6.70 -3.27 6.15
C PRO A 76 6.69 -1.84 5.58
N GLN A 77 6.73 -1.73 4.26
CA GLN A 77 6.68 -0.43 3.56
C GLN A 77 5.29 0.20 3.68
N LEU A 78 4.23 -0.62 3.62
CA LEU A 78 2.85 -0.19 3.87
C LEU A 78 2.73 0.42 5.28
N TYR A 79 3.24 -0.27 6.30
CA TYR A 79 3.24 0.23 7.68
C TYR A 79 4.00 1.54 7.81
N PHE A 80 5.18 1.65 7.19
CA PHE A 80 5.95 2.90 7.19
C PHE A 80 5.13 4.08 6.61
N VAL A 81 4.50 3.89 5.45
CA VAL A 81 3.67 4.93 4.81
C VAL A 81 2.49 5.33 5.68
N LEU A 82 1.80 4.34 6.26
CA LEU A 82 0.61 4.59 7.07
C LEU A 82 0.95 5.26 8.39
N MET A 83 2.03 4.83 9.06
CA MET A 83 2.52 5.46 10.28
C MET A 83 2.90 6.92 10.05
N ARG A 84 3.55 7.22 8.92
CA ARG A 84 3.98 8.57 8.53
C ARG A 84 2.84 9.47 8.02
N SER A 85 1.72 8.90 7.58
CA SER A 85 0.63 9.68 7.01
C SER A 85 -0.21 10.36 8.10
N ASP A 86 -0.21 11.70 8.13
CA ASP A 86 -1.05 12.49 9.05
C ASP A 86 -2.53 12.58 8.62
N LYS A 87 -2.91 11.89 7.55
CA LYS A 87 -4.26 11.95 7.00
C LYS A 87 -5.27 11.31 7.95
N PRO A 88 -6.48 11.89 8.10
CA PRO A 88 -7.51 11.34 8.97
C PRO A 88 -7.96 9.95 8.53
N LYS A 89 -7.91 9.65 7.21
CA LYS A 89 -8.20 8.31 6.67
C LYS A 89 -7.15 7.25 7.05
N ALA A 90 -5.91 7.63 7.33
CA ALA A 90 -4.89 6.72 7.85
C ALA A 90 -5.05 6.40 9.35
N LYS A 91 -5.78 7.25 10.09
CA LYS A 91 -5.95 7.12 11.55
C LYS A 91 -6.62 5.81 11.99
N PRO A 92 -7.78 5.40 11.44
CA PRO A 92 -8.43 4.15 11.86
C PRO A 92 -7.54 2.93 11.60
N PHE A 93 -6.86 2.87 10.45
CA PHE A 93 -5.95 1.77 10.17
C PHE A 93 -4.72 1.77 11.07
N ARG A 94 -4.09 2.94 11.32
CA ARG A 94 -3.01 3.04 12.32
C ARG A 94 -3.46 2.53 13.68
N GLN A 95 -4.66 2.91 14.13
CA GLN A 95 -5.20 2.44 15.39
C GLN A 95 -5.44 0.93 15.37
N TRP A 96 -5.94 0.37 14.27
CA TRP A 96 -6.11 -1.06 14.12
C TRP A 96 -4.77 -1.80 14.19
N VAL A 97 -3.75 -1.37 13.45
CA VAL A 97 -2.41 -1.97 13.49
C VAL A 97 -1.82 -1.91 14.90
N VAL A 98 -1.92 -0.76 15.57
CA VAL A 98 -1.34 -0.57 16.91
C VAL A 98 -2.09 -1.32 18.01
N ASN A 99 -3.42 -1.44 17.92
CA ASN A 99 -4.23 -2.05 18.98
C ASN A 99 -4.55 -3.53 18.75
N GLU A 100 -4.52 -4.02 17.51
CA GLU A 100 -4.87 -5.41 17.19
C GLU A 100 -3.68 -6.19 16.64
N VAL A 101 -2.90 -5.62 15.72
CA VAL A 101 -1.82 -6.36 15.05
C VAL A 101 -0.57 -6.47 15.93
N LEU A 102 -0.09 -5.36 16.50
CA LEU A 102 1.13 -5.34 17.33
C LEU A 102 1.01 -6.08 18.68
N PRO A 103 -0.07 -5.94 19.48
CA PRO A 103 -0.16 -6.59 20.79
C PRO A 103 -0.55 -8.06 20.72
N SER A 104 -0.88 -8.58 19.54
CA SER A 104 -1.18 -10.00 19.33
C SER A 104 0.07 -10.84 19.01
N CYS A 105 1.26 -10.23 19.02
CA CYS A 105 2.56 -10.90 18.82
C CYS A 105 3.20 -11.35 20.14
#